data_AF-A0A2G0Q9Y2-F1
#
_entry.id   AF-A0A2G0Q9Y2-F1
#
_cell.length_a   1.000
_cell.length_b   1.000
_cell.length_c   1.000
_cell.angle_alpha   90.00
_cell.angle_beta   90.00
_cell.angle_gamma   90.00
#
_symmetry.space_group_name_H-M   'P 1'
#
loop_
_entity.id
_entity.type
_entity.pdbx_description
1 polymer ?
#
loop_
_entity_poly.entity_id
_entity_poly.type
_entity_poly.pdbx_seq_one_letter_code
_entity_poly.pdbx_strand_id
1 'polypeptide(L)'
;MTITDHLKELPDGYRWQSIPFTLTRNGIEISVLSGNKKINRMVIDTGASHTILFTRSTEGCAELSQRCPKKTIVAPDGVKLSAFIYQSPNEQIDFDGLLGDDFLSNRVLIISKDRLLISLPNNS
;
A
#
# COMPACT_ATOMS: atom_id res chain seq x y z
N MET A 1 -10.95 -6.21 -5.91
CA MET A 1 -11.01 -5.08 -4.96
C MET A 1 -12.29 -4.30 -5.18
N THR A 2 -12.93 -3.87 -4.10
CA THR A 2 -14.08 -2.95 -4.13
C THR A 2 -13.72 -1.69 -3.36
N ILE A 3 -13.99 -0.51 -3.94
CA ILE A 3 -13.78 0.80 -3.33
C ILE A 3 -15.14 1.50 -3.23
N THR A 4 -15.47 2.02 -2.06
CA THR A 4 -16.69 2.80 -1.83
C THR A 4 -16.48 3.85 -0.73
N ASP A 5 -17.18 4.98 -0.88
CA ASP A 5 -17.28 6.08 0.08
C ASP A 5 -18.70 6.19 0.69
N HIS A 6 -19.59 5.27 0.34
CA HIS A 6 -21.01 5.32 0.64
C HIS A 6 -21.51 3.96 1.14
N LEU A 7 -21.19 3.65 2.40
CA LEU A 7 -21.82 2.54 3.11
C LEU A 7 -22.62 3.09 4.29
N LYS A 8 -23.95 2.94 4.21
CA LYS A 8 -24.84 3.22 5.34
C LYS A 8 -24.51 2.32 6.54
N GLU A 9 -24.13 1.08 6.24
CA GLU A 9 -23.70 0.06 7.20
C GLU A 9 -22.55 -0.75 6.58
N LEU A 10 -21.60 -1.19 7.40
CA LEU A 10 -20.50 -2.03 6.94
C LEU A 10 -21.03 -3.42 6.60
N PRO A 11 -20.63 -4.04 5.46
CA PRO A 11 -21.12 -5.37 5.14
C PRO A 11 -20.67 -6.39 6.20
N ASP A 12 -21.58 -7.28 6.56
CA ASP A 12 -21.32 -8.43 7.41
C ASP A 12 -20.38 -9.45 6.73
N GLY A 13 -19.74 -10.32 7.52
CA GLY A 13 -18.81 -11.32 7.00
C GLY A 13 -17.38 -10.82 6.78
N TYR A 14 -17.06 -9.63 7.29
CA TYR A 14 -15.76 -8.97 7.17
C TYR A 14 -15.20 -8.58 8.56
N ARG A 15 -13.89 -8.71 8.73
CA ARG A 15 -13.15 -8.22 9.91
C ARG A 15 -12.53 -6.87 9.60
N TRP A 16 -13.33 -5.83 9.77
CA TRP A 16 -12.92 -4.46 9.50
C TRP A 16 -11.80 -4.00 10.43
N GLN A 17 -10.75 -3.47 9.83
CA GLN A 17 -9.66 -2.80 10.53
C GLN A 17 -9.57 -1.35 10.07
N SER A 18 -9.44 -0.44 11.04
CA SER A 18 -9.18 0.97 10.74
C SER A 18 -7.69 1.19 10.57
N ILE A 19 -7.30 1.78 9.45
CA ILE A 19 -5.91 2.04 9.10
C ILE A 19 -5.66 3.54 9.20
N PRO A 20 -4.67 4.00 10.01
CA PRO A 20 -4.25 5.39 9.99
C PRO A 20 -3.74 5.76 8.59
N PHE A 21 -4.25 6.86 8.05
CA PHE A 21 -3.91 7.35 6.73
C PHE A 21 -3.78 8.87 6.71
N THR A 22 -3.12 9.38 5.68
CA THR A 22 -3.05 10.81 5.38
C THR A 22 -3.54 11.02 3.95
N LEU A 23 -4.46 11.97 3.76
CA LEU A 23 -4.83 12.44 2.42
C LEU A 23 -3.81 13.48 1.98
N THR A 24 -3.15 13.24 0.85
CA THR A 24 -2.21 14.17 0.24
C THR A 24 -2.60 14.44 -1.21
N ARG A 25 -1.90 15.37 -1.86
CA ARG A 25 -2.07 15.62 -3.30
C ARG A 25 -1.72 14.40 -4.17
N ASN A 26 -0.95 13.44 -3.64
CA ASN A 26 -0.55 12.24 -4.36
C ASN A 26 -1.50 11.06 -4.13
N GLY A 27 -2.49 11.21 -3.24
CA GLY A 27 -3.47 10.19 -2.91
C GLY A 27 -3.52 9.86 -1.42
N ILE A 28 -3.81 8.60 -1.12
CA ILE A 28 -3.94 8.09 0.25
C ILE A 28 -2.61 7.48 0.66
N GLU A 29 -1.94 8.12 1.61
CA GLU A 29 -0.68 7.65 2.18
C GLU A 29 -0.93 6.85 3.47
N ILE A 30 -0.33 5.67 3.58
CA ILE A 30 -0.26 4.90 4.83
C ILE A 30 1.19 4.62 5.20
N SER A 31 1.41 4.35 6.48
CA SER A 31 2.73 3.91 6.95
C SER A 31 2.86 2.39 6.93
N VAL A 32 4.06 1.90 6.64
CA VAL A 32 4.42 0.48 6.70
C VAL A 32 5.72 0.31 7.49
N LEU A 33 6.02 -0.91 7.93
CA LEU A 33 7.28 -1.24 8.60
C LEU A 33 8.19 -2.04 7.67
N SER A 34 9.49 -1.76 7.70
CA SER A 34 10.53 -2.60 7.10
C SER A 34 11.59 -2.90 8.14
N GLY A 35 11.51 -4.09 8.74
CA GLY A 35 12.20 -4.38 10.01
C GLY A 35 11.71 -3.41 11.09
N ASN A 36 12.65 -2.70 11.73
CA ASN A 36 12.34 -1.69 12.75
C ASN A 36 12.15 -0.27 12.19
N LYS A 37 12.30 -0.08 10.87
CA LYS A 37 12.17 1.23 10.23
C LYS A 37 10.73 1.44 9.77
N LYS A 38 10.14 2.57 10.15
CA LYS A 38 8.86 3.05 9.61
C LYS A 38 9.10 3.76 8.26
N ILE A 39 8.33 3.37 7.26
CA ILE A 39 8.23 4.03 5.95
C ILE A 39 6.86 4.71 5.96
N ASN A 40 6.82 6.03 5.77
CA ASN A 40 5.64 6.81 6.16
C ASN A 40 4.70 7.09 5.00
N ARG A 41 5.23 7.18 3.78
CA ARG A 41 4.53 7.75 2.63
C ARG A 41 4.33 6.70 1.54
N MET A 42 3.65 5.61 1.87
CA MET A 42 3.24 4.60 0.89
C MET A 42 1.87 4.96 0.32
N VAL A 43 1.79 5.26 -0.96
CA VAL A 43 0.53 5.60 -1.64
C VAL A 43 -0.19 4.32 -2.05
N ILE A 44 -1.50 4.24 -1.75
CA ILE A 44 -2.35 3.17 -2.27
C ILE A 44 -2.64 3.43 -3.76
N ASP A 45 -2.24 2.51 -4.63
CA ASP A 45 -2.36 2.67 -6.08
C ASP A 45 -3.01 1.44 -6.73
N THR A 46 -4.26 1.63 -7.17
CA THR A 46 -5.06 0.59 -7.82
C THR A 46 -4.58 0.26 -9.23
N GLY A 47 -3.77 1.12 -9.84
CA GLY A 47 -3.17 0.92 -11.16
C GLY A 47 -1.84 0.14 -11.10
N ALA A 48 -1.26 -0.04 -9.93
CA ALA A 48 -0.01 -0.77 -9.76
C ALA A 48 -0.25 -2.27 -9.53
N SER A 49 0.37 -3.14 -10.34
CA SER A 49 0.27 -4.60 -10.14
C SER A 49 1.09 -5.11 -8.95
N HIS A 50 2.10 -4.35 -8.52
CA HIS A 50 3.02 -4.75 -7.46
C HIS A 50 3.31 -3.58 -6.54
N THR A 51 3.63 -3.90 -5.29
CA THR A 51 4.15 -2.95 -4.32
C THR A 51 5.58 -2.57 -4.69
N ILE A 52 5.88 -1.28 -4.67
CA ILE A 52 7.17 -0.69 -5.04
C ILE A 52 7.64 0.23 -3.92
N LEU A 53 8.93 0.14 -3.59
CA LEU A 53 9.66 1.14 -2.81
C LEU A 53 10.58 1.92 -3.74
N PHE A 54 10.44 3.24 -3.75
CA PHE A 54 11.34 4.09 -4.50
C PHE A 54 12.65 4.27 -3.75
N THR A 55 13.74 4.25 -4.50
CA THR A 55 15.07 4.57 -3.99
C THR A 55 15.79 5.50 -4.95
N ARG A 56 16.61 6.39 -4.39
CA ARG A 56 17.56 7.21 -5.15
C ARG A 56 18.95 6.56 -5.23
N SER A 57 19.15 5.45 -4.52
CA SER A 57 20.40 4.69 -4.55
C SER A 57 20.45 3.76 -5.77
N THR A 58 21.66 3.30 -6.09
CA THR A 58 21.89 2.26 -7.11
C THR A 58 21.55 0.85 -6.63
N GLU A 59 21.02 0.69 -5.41
CA GLU A 59 20.57 -0.61 -4.89
C GLU A 59 19.25 -1.07 -5.54
N GLY A 60 18.55 -0.19 -6.26
CA GLY A 60 17.30 -0.51 -6.95
C GLY A 60 17.50 -0.90 -8.43
N CYS A 61 16.41 -1.26 -9.07
CA CYS A 61 16.35 -1.46 -10.51
C CYS A 61 15.85 -0.23 -11.25
N ALA A 62 16.46 0.10 -12.40
CA ALA A 62 15.92 1.08 -13.34
C ALA A 62 14.71 0.54 -14.15
N GLU A 63 14.68 -0.77 -14.40
CA GLU A 63 13.59 -1.47 -15.10
C GLU A 63 13.04 -2.59 -14.21
N LEU A 64 11.71 -2.65 -14.06
CA LEU A 64 11.06 -3.69 -13.27
C LEU A 64 11.22 -5.06 -13.93
N SER A 65 11.84 -5.99 -13.22
CA SER A 65 11.99 -7.38 -13.63
C SER A 65 11.93 -8.30 -12.41
N GLN A 66 11.77 -9.60 -12.63
CA GLN A 66 11.76 -10.58 -11.54
C GLN A 66 13.07 -10.64 -10.75
N ARG A 67 14.18 -10.17 -11.34
CA ARG A 67 15.51 -10.13 -10.70
C ARG A 67 15.69 -8.90 -9.82
N CYS A 68 14.73 -7.98 -9.82
CA CYS A 68 14.86 -6.77 -9.05
C CYS A 68 14.89 -7.05 -7.56
N PRO A 69 15.76 -6.35 -6.82
CA PRO A 69 15.86 -6.54 -5.40
C PRO A 69 14.52 -6.21 -4.75
N LYS A 70 14.15 -7.03 -3.77
CA LYS A 70 12.90 -6.89 -3.03
C LYS A 70 13.19 -6.68 -1.56
N LYS A 71 12.31 -5.94 -0.91
CA LYS A 71 12.33 -5.73 0.53
C LYS A 71 11.02 -6.17 1.14
N THR A 72 11.10 -6.92 2.23
CA THR A 72 9.89 -7.21 3.01
C THR A 72 9.43 -5.95 3.72
N ILE A 73 8.15 -5.63 3.55
CA ILE A 73 7.44 -4.63 4.33
C ILE A 73 6.23 -5.26 5.03
N VAL A 74 5.77 -4.64 6.10
CA VAL A 74 4.59 -5.05 6.87
C VAL A 74 3.60 -3.90 6.87
N ALA A 75 2.42 -4.14 6.32
CA ALA A 75 1.31 -3.19 6.33
C ALA A 75 0.70 -3.06 7.74
N PRO A 76 -0.07 -2.00 8.04
CA PRO A 76 -0.65 -1.81 9.38
C PRO A 76 -1.61 -2.93 9.83
N ASP A 77 -2.18 -3.67 8.89
CA ASP A 77 -3.00 -4.86 9.14
C ASP A 77 -2.19 -6.14 9.38
N GLY A 78 -0.85 -6.04 9.42
CA GLY A 78 0.07 -7.13 9.68
C GLY A 78 0.47 -7.94 8.45
N VAL A 79 -0.10 -7.66 7.26
CA VAL A 79 0.27 -8.39 6.04
C VAL A 79 1.69 -8.06 5.62
N LYS A 80 2.44 -9.13 5.33
CA LYS A 80 3.81 -9.04 4.81
C LYS A 80 3.77 -8.98 3.29
N LEU A 81 4.40 -7.98 2.71
CA LEU A 81 4.52 -7.77 1.27
C LEU A 81 5.99 -7.83 0.85
N SER A 82 6.23 -8.22 -0.40
CA SER A 82 7.55 -8.24 -1.01
C SER A 82 7.66 -7.09 -2.02
N ALA A 83 8.10 -5.93 -1.55
CA ALA A 83 8.13 -4.71 -2.34
C ALA A 83 9.36 -4.67 -3.24
N PHE A 84 9.19 -4.38 -4.52
CA PHE A 84 10.31 -4.15 -5.43
C PHE A 84 11.02 -2.84 -5.09
N ILE A 85 12.35 -2.85 -5.08
CA ILE A 85 13.14 -1.63 -4.93
C ILE A 85 13.37 -1.05 -6.32
N TYR A 86 12.67 0.04 -6.64
CA TYR A 86 12.74 0.73 -7.92
C TYR A 86 13.59 1.99 -7.82
N GLN A 87 14.59 2.10 -8.69
CA GLN A 87 15.43 3.27 -8.78
C GLN A 87 14.67 4.37 -9.52
N SER A 88 14.24 5.39 -8.79
CA SER A 88 13.67 6.60 -9.38
C SER A 88 14.64 7.76 -9.19
N PRO A 89 15.31 8.24 -10.25
CA PRO A 89 16.12 9.45 -10.18
C PRO A 89 15.25 10.72 -10.13
N ASN A 90 13.94 10.60 -10.35
CA ASN A 90 13.03 11.74 -10.42
C ASN A 90 12.71 12.28 -9.02
N GLU A 91 13.17 13.48 -8.72
CA GLU A 91 12.91 14.15 -7.44
C GLU A 91 11.46 14.60 -7.26
N GLN A 92 10.66 14.59 -8.33
CA GLN A 92 9.23 14.92 -8.26
C GLN A 92 8.41 13.82 -7.58
N ILE A 93 8.93 12.59 -7.49
CA ILE A 93 8.33 11.55 -6.65
C ILE A 93 8.70 11.88 -5.20
N ASP A 94 7.77 12.52 -4.52
CA ASP A 94 7.97 12.96 -3.15
C ASP A 94 7.51 11.93 -2.10
N PHE A 95 7.00 10.76 -2.51
CA PHE A 95 6.54 9.68 -1.63
C PHE A 95 7.45 8.44 -1.69
N ASP A 96 7.36 7.58 -0.68
CA ASP A 96 8.32 6.49 -0.46
C ASP A 96 8.06 5.27 -1.37
N GLY A 97 6.82 5.08 -1.80
CA GLY A 97 6.45 3.90 -2.58
C GLY A 97 4.97 3.78 -2.91
N LEU A 98 4.64 2.74 -3.65
CA LEU A 98 3.28 2.38 -4.06
C LEU A 98 2.89 1.05 -3.42
N LEU A 99 1.64 0.94 -2.99
CA LEU A 99 0.99 -0.32 -2.60
C LEU A 99 0.03 -0.73 -3.71
N GLY A 100 0.40 -1.79 -4.42
CA GLY A 100 -0.33 -2.27 -5.59
C GLY A 100 -1.28 -3.44 -5.29
N ASP A 101 -1.61 -4.20 -6.34
CA ASP A 101 -2.54 -5.33 -6.27
C ASP A 101 -2.08 -6.44 -5.31
N ASP A 102 -0.78 -6.64 -5.10
CA ASP A 102 -0.30 -7.58 -4.06
C ASP A 102 -0.69 -7.17 -2.64
N PHE A 103 -0.89 -5.87 -2.38
CA PHE A 103 -1.52 -5.37 -1.16
C PHE A 103 -3.04 -5.42 -1.26
N LEU A 104 -3.64 -5.03 -2.38
CA LEU A 104 -5.09 -4.79 -2.51
C LEU A 104 -5.92 -6.04 -2.86
N SER A 105 -5.26 -7.10 -3.35
CA SER A 105 -5.91 -8.33 -3.78
C SER A 105 -6.64 -8.98 -2.60
N ASN A 106 -7.86 -9.45 -2.89
CA ASN A 106 -8.77 -10.01 -1.89
C ASN A 106 -9.16 -9.07 -0.74
N ARG A 107 -9.01 -7.75 -0.92
CA ARG A 107 -9.44 -6.77 0.08
C ARG A 107 -10.62 -5.94 -0.40
N VAL A 108 -11.41 -5.52 0.58
CA VAL A 108 -12.38 -4.44 0.44
C VAL A 108 -11.81 -3.22 1.13
N LEU A 109 -11.78 -2.10 0.40
CA LEU A 109 -11.34 -0.81 0.92
C LEU A 109 -12.55 0.12 0.97
N ILE A 110 -12.79 0.71 2.13
CA ILE A 110 -13.78 1.77 2.30
C ILE A 110 -13.01 3.02 2.64
N ILE A 111 -13.18 4.04 1.81
CA ILE A 111 -12.46 5.30 1.92
C ILE A 111 -13.49 6.40 2.10
N SER A 112 -13.37 7.11 3.21
CA SER A 112 -14.15 8.30 3.50
C SER A 112 -13.20 9.42 3.96
N LYS A 113 -13.73 10.61 4.21
CA LYS A 113 -12.92 11.78 4.57
C LYS A 113 -12.04 11.55 5.81
N ASP A 114 -12.54 10.77 6.78
CA ASP A 114 -11.94 10.58 8.09
C ASP A 114 -11.58 9.11 8.39
N ARG A 115 -11.99 8.17 7.53
CA ARG A 115 -11.76 6.73 7.75
C ARG A 115 -11.27 6.04 6.50
N LEU A 116 -10.22 5.25 6.68
CA LEU A 116 -9.80 4.19 5.78
C LEU A 116 -10.03 2.86 6.50
N LEU A 117 -10.97 2.07 6.00
CA LEU A 117 -11.23 0.72 6.50
C LEU A 117 -10.76 -0.29 5.48
N ILE A 118 -10.11 -1.34 5.98
CA ILE A 118 -9.67 -2.47 5.19
C ILE A 118 -10.20 -3.74 5.81
N SER A 119 -10.64 -4.68 4.97
CA SER A 119 -10.96 -6.03 5.43
C SER A 119 -10.51 -7.05 4.41
N LEU A 120 -10.11 -8.20 4.94
CA LEU A 120 -10.09 -9.47 4.21
C LEU A 120 -11.49 -10.11 4.37
N PRO A 121 -12.03 -10.81 3.36
CA PRO A 121 -13.21 -11.65 3.56
C PRO A 121 -12.93 -12.68 4.66
N ASN A 122 -13.92 -12.97 5.50
CA ASN A 122 -13.81 -14.10 6.42
C ASN A 122 -13.63 -15.37 5.58
N ASN A 123 -12.45 -15.99 5.62
CA ASN A 123 -12.31 -17.35 5.15
C ASN A 123 -13.26 -18.20 5.98
N SER A 124 -14.33 -18.68 5.35
CA SER A 124 -15.22 -19.70 5.90
C SER A 124 -14.50 -21.04 5.91
#